data_AF-A0A955YT47-F1
#
_entry.id   AF-A0A955YT47-F1
#
_cell.length_a   1.000
_cell.length_b   1.000
_cell.length_c   1.000
_cell.angle_alpha   90.00
_cell.angle_beta   90.00
_cell.angle_gamma   90.00
#
_symmetry.space_group_name_H-M   'P 1'
#
loop_
_entity.id
_entity.type
_entity.pdbx_description
1 polymer ?
#
loop_
_entity_poly.entity_id
_entity_poly.type
_entity_poly.pdbx_seq_one_letter_code
_entity_poly.pdbx_strand_id
1 'polypeptide(L)'
;MERSPFAAPLVALTMLLGVFATFGPTYADMAALVFINGRPTHVSFNDGDSFRMKDGPYRGTQARLGGFNTLETFGPAHWWGGWHPYELYVNSKIATLNGRRGTWHCTTNEEKDTYGRILMDCPDLGVDHIRKGLAHAMTVTDEPSRPEYLRAQQDAIRNRRGMWAKGVTDFVLTSLHSADEGYPDPYNRMVSTRDGHSEKWKHHDTYDECERVCAMEDRVDVAKMDAAARRMREHPELGPLLADKSNLNLIEFASRFTRKDEVPDYVPEPLRKKLTEWLAGEKRAGRLGDVHMEKGGCLIYVVFERRYGDKKAACLKGHGPRP
;
A
#
# COMPACT_ATOMS: atom_id res chain seq x y z
N MET A 1 64.29 -70.77 -16.82
CA MET A 1 65.47 -70.00 -16.38
C MET A 1 65.49 -68.77 -17.27
N GLU A 2 65.31 -67.51 -16.85
CA GLU A 2 65.57 -66.75 -15.60
C GLU A 2 64.39 -65.74 -15.36
N ARG A 3 63.73 -65.73 -14.20
CA ARG A 3 63.80 -64.78 -13.06
C ARG A 3 63.59 -63.26 -13.35
N SER A 4 62.36 -62.79 -13.08
CA SER A 4 61.85 -61.60 -12.34
C SER A 4 62.81 -60.47 -11.91
N PRO A 5 62.37 -59.17 -11.82
CA PRO A 5 61.46 -58.72 -10.73
C PRO A 5 60.47 -57.55 -10.96
N PHE A 6 59.39 -57.58 -10.14
CA PHE A 6 58.65 -56.52 -9.44
C PHE A 6 58.42 -55.11 -10.06
N ALA A 7 57.15 -54.71 -10.18
CA ALA A 7 56.54 -53.58 -9.42
C ALA A 7 55.06 -53.34 -9.81
N ALA A 8 54.15 -53.46 -8.83
CA ALA A 8 52.92 -52.65 -8.74
C ALA A 8 53.25 -51.42 -7.85
N PRO A 9 52.47 -50.32 -7.72
CA PRO A 9 51.01 -50.17 -7.96
C PRO A 9 50.59 -48.80 -8.57
N LEU A 10 49.29 -48.57 -8.85
CA LEU A 10 48.48 -47.48 -8.27
C LEU A 10 47.07 -47.44 -8.89
N VAL A 11 46.07 -47.45 -8.01
CA VAL A 11 44.67 -47.15 -8.30
C VAL A 11 44.52 -45.64 -8.51
N ALA A 12 43.81 -45.22 -9.57
CA ALA A 12 43.24 -43.88 -9.66
C ALA A 12 41.83 -43.97 -10.27
N LEU A 13 40.85 -44.12 -9.39
CA LEU A 13 39.43 -43.94 -9.65
C LEU A 13 39.13 -42.44 -9.52
N THR A 14 39.06 -41.72 -10.63
CA THR A 14 38.64 -40.31 -10.61
C THR A 14 37.17 -40.21 -11.00
N MET A 15 36.33 -40.03 -9.98
CA MET A 15 34.93 -39.62 -10.13
C MET A 15 34.85 -38.27 -10.85
N LEU A 16 34.25 -38.25 -12.04
CA LEU A 16 33.72 -37.02 -12.66
C LEU A 16 32.33 -36.75 -12.06
N LEU A 17 32.33 -36.12 -10.88
CA LEU A 17 31.13 -35.60 -10.22
C LEU A 17 31.08 -34.09 -10.43
N GLY A 18 30.06 -33.66 -11.18
CA GLY A 18 29.28 -32.44 -10.90
C GLY A 18 30.00 -31.09 -10.95
N VAL A 19 29.97 -30.45 -12.12
CA VAL A 19 29.88 -28.98 -12.19
C VAL A 19 28.73 -28.61 -13.12
N PHE A 20 27.49 -28.85 -12.67
CA PHE A 20 26.39 -28.01 -13.12
C PHE A 20 26.47 -26.72 -12.33
N ALA A 21 27.25 -25.78 -12.83
CA ALA A 21 27.17 -24.39 -12.40
C ALA A 21 25.78 -23.88 -12.78
N THR A 22 24.85 -23.91 -11.83
CA THR A 22 23.61 -23.15 -11.92
C THR A 22 23.97 -21.68 -11.81
N PHE A 23 24.33 -21.07 -12.94
CA PHE A 23 24.20 -19.63 -13.11
C PHE A 23 22.70 -19.32 -13.06
N GLY A 24 22.17 -19.16 -11.85
CA GLY A 24 20.92 -18.41 -11.70
C GLY A 24 21.12 -17.03 -12.31
N PRO A 25 20.10 -16.46 -12.97
CA PRO A 25 20.22 -15.11 -13.50
C PRO A 25 20.57 -14.18 -12.34
N THR A 26 21.79 -13.65 -12.34
CA THR A 26 22.06 -12.36 -11.70
C THR A 26 21.12 -11.39 -12.38
N TYR A 27 20.00 -11.07 -11.74
CA TYR A 27 19.20 -9.90 -12.08
C TYR A 27 20.11 -8.70 -11.82
N ALA A 28 20.99 -8.42 -12.79
CA ALA A 28 21.71 -7.18 -12.87
C ALA A 28 20.68 -6.07 -12.67
N ASP A 29 21.02 -5.17 -11.77
CA ASP A 29 20.39 -3.90 -11.47
C ASP A 29 19.95 -3.22 -12.77
N MET A 30 18.78 -3.58 -13.31
CA MET A 30 18.28 -2.96 -14.53
C MET A 30 17.93 -1.54 -14.15
N ALA A 31 18.87 -0.64 -14.42
CA ALA A 31 18.71 0.77 -14.18
C ALA A 31 17.50 1.26 -14.97
N ALA A 32 16.44 1.63 -14.26
CA ALA A 32 15.29 2.30 -14.83
C ALA A 32 15.62 3.79 -14.99
N LEU A 33 15.01 4.43 -15.99
CA LEU A 33 15.20 5.85 -16.23
C LEU A 33 14.07 6.66 -15.56
N VAL A 34 14.44 7.56 -14.67
CA VAL A 34 13.52 8.51 -14.01
C VAL A 34 14.05 9.93 -14.17
N PHE A 35 13.21 10.85 -14.61
CA PHE A 35 13.53 12.27 -14.68
C PHE A 35 13.27 12.91 -13.32
N ILE A 36 14.32 13.23 -12.56
CA ILE A 36 14.22 13.87 -11.26
C ILE A 36 14.54 15.36 -11.41
N ASN A 37 13.57 16.24 -11.09
CA ASN A 37 13.70 17.69 -11.30
C ASN A 37 14.16 18.02 -12.74
N GLY A 38 13.62 17.28 -13.72
CA GLY A 38 13.94 17.41 -15.15
C GLY A 38 15.26 16.74 -15.60
N ARG A 39 16.03 16.12 -14.70
CA ARG A 39 17.30 15.47 -15.04
C ARG A 39 17.15 13.95 -15.16
N PRO A 40 17.56 13.33 -16.28
CA PRO A 40 17.54 11.87 -16.40
C PRO A 40 18.47 11.26 -15.35
N THR A 41 17.94 10.35 -14.55
CA THR A 41 18.64 9.70 -13.44
C THR A 41 18.37 8.19 -13.51
N HIS A 42 19.42 7.40 -13.42
CA HIS A 42 19.31 5.95 -13.32
C HIS A 42 18.92 5.55 -11.90
N VAL A 43 17.90 4.71 -11.77
CA VAL A 43 17.41 4.23 -10.47
C VAL A 43 17.24 2.72 -10.45
N SER A 44 17.25 2.14 -9.26
CA SER A 44 16.86 0.75 -9.04
C SER A 44 15.66 0.70 -8.11
N PHE A 45 14.55 0.17 -8.61
CA PHE A 45 13.34 -0.02 -7.83
C PHE A 45 13.51 -1.18 -6.85
N ASN A 46 13.36 -0.87 -5.55
CA ASN A 46 13.37 -1.85 -4.47
C ASN A 46 12.00 -2.53 -4.37
N ASP A 47 10.95 -1.74 -4.54
CA ASP A 47 9.54 -2.12 -4.61
C ASP A 47 8.82 -1.18 -5.59
N GLY A 48 7.48 -1.12 -5.57
CA GLY A 48 6.73 -0.25 -6.50
C GLY A 48 6.59 1.20 -6.05
N ASP A 49 6.98 1.56 -4.83
CA ASP A 49 6.88 2.93 -4.30
C ASP A 49 8.18 3.44 -3.64
N SER A 50 9.29 2.76 -3.92
CA SER A 50 10.63 3.13 -3.47
C SER A 50 11.70 2.72 -4.50
N PHE A 51 12.66 3.60 -4.73
CA PHE A 51 13.86 3.29 -5.53
C PHE A 51 15.13 3.82 -4.89
N ARG A 52 16.29 3.34 -5.35
CA ARG A 52 17.61 3.87 -5.02
C ARG A 52 18.23 4.55 -6.23
N MET A 53 18.67 5.80 -6.08
CA MET A 53 19.37 6.50 -7.16
C MET A 53 20.76 5.92 -7.37
N LYS A 54 21.14 5.68 -8.63
CA LYS A 54 22.42 5.10 -9.03
C LYS A 54 23.42 6.15 -9.51
N ASP A 55 22.95 7.32 -9.91
CA ASP A 55 23.77 8.44 -10.35
C ASP A 55 23.14 9.79 -9.98
N GLY A 56 23.74 10.87 -10.48
CA GLY A 56 23.29 12.23 -10.19
C GLY A 56 23.62 12.73 -8.77
N PRO A 57 23.08 13.89 -8.38
CA PRO A 57 23.37 14.54 -7.09
C PRO A 57 22.89 13.72 -5.89
N TYR A 58 21.94 12.81 -6.09
CA TYR A 58 21.35 11.99 -5.04
C TYR A 58 21.89 10.55 -5.05
N ARG A 59 22.99 10.28 -5.75
CA ARG A 59 23.57 8.93 -5.89
C ARG A 59 23.68 8.21 -4.55
N GLY A 60 23.21 6.96 -4.50
CA GLY A 60 23.27 6.09 -3.34
C GLY A 60 22.13 6.31 -2.34
N THR A 61 21.38 7.41 -2.43
CA THR A 61 20.23 7.66 -1.56
C THR A 61 19.02 6.82 -1.97
N GLN A 62 18.14 6.56 -0.99
CA GLN A 62 16.86 5.89 -1.21
C GLN A 62 15.75 6.93 -1.24
N ALA A 63 14.80 6.75 -2.16
CA ALA A 63 13.61 7.57 -2.28
C ALA A 63 12.37 6.80 -1.81
N ARG A 64 11.42 7.53 -1.21
CA ARG A 64 10.04 7.10 -0.98
C ARG A 64 9.12 7.94 -1.86
N LEU A 65 8.28 7.28 -2.63
CA LEU A 65 7.37 7.93 -3.57
C LEU A 65 6.08 8.29 -2.83
N GLY A 66 5.69 9.56 -2.93
CA GLY A 66 4.56 10.14 -2.21
C GLY A 66 3.23 10.01 -2.93
N GLY A 67 2.15 10.08 -2.15
CA GLY A 67 0.77 10.19 -2.64
C GLY A 67 0.10 8.86 -3.02
N PHE A 68 0.85 7.76 -3.08
CA PHE A 68 0.32 6.42 -3.31
C PHE A 68 1.12 5.39 -2.52
N ASN A 69 0.57 4.19 -2.35
CA ASN A 69 1.28 3.08 -1.73
C ASN A 69 1.01 1.79 -2.51
N THR A 70 2.09 1.06 -2.76
CA THR A 70 2.00 -0.31 -3.27
C THR A 70 1.93 -1.27 -2.10
N LEU A 71 1.32 -2.44 -2.31
CA LEU A 71 1.29 -3.48 -1.28
C LEU A 71 2.70 -3.92 -0.89
N GLU A 72 2.82 -4.40 0.34
CA GLU A 72 4.11 -4.80 0.90
C GLU A 72 4.80 -5.87 0.05
N THR A 73 6.11 -5.69 -0.15
CA THR A 73 6.92 -6.56 -1.01
C THR A 73 7.83 -7.51 -0.24
N PHE A 74 7.73 -7.51 1.09
CA PHE A 74 8.48 -8.42 1.95
C PHE A 74 7.87 -9.82 2.02
N GLY A 75 6.70 -10.07 1.43
CA GLY A 75 6.11 -11.42 1.38
C GLY A 75 4.61 -11.40 1.11
N PRO A 76 3.93 -12.55 1.21
CA PRO A 76 2.47 -12.69 1.14
C PRO A 76 1.80 -12.06 2.38
N ALA A 77 1.89 -10.74 2.49
CA ALA A 77 1.58 -10.02 3.72
C ALA A 77 0.12 -9.60 3.81
N HIS A 78 -0.53 -9.26 2.70
CA HIS A 78 -1.88 -8.71 2.69
C HIS A 78 -2.93 -9.71 2.21
N TRP A 79 -4.17 -9.58 2.68
CA TRP A 79 -5.34 -10.23 2.09
C TRP A 79 -6.65 -9.52 2.44
N TRP A 80 -7.65 -9.68 1.58
CA TRP A 80 -9.05 -9.29 1.77
C TRP A 80 -9.90 -9.93 0.68
N GLY A 81 -11.22 -9.94 0.88
CA GLY A 81 -12.16 -10.52 -0.09
C GLY A 81 -11.78 -11.96 -0.46
N GLY A 82 -11.77 -12.26 -1.75
CA GLY A 82 -11.39 -13.57 -2.30
C GLY A 82 -9.90 -13.73 -2.63
N TRP A 83 -9.02 -12.84 -2.18
CA TRP A 83 -7.59 -12.93 -2.49
C TRP A 83 -6.85 -13.95 -1.65
N HIS A 84 -5.98 -14.72 -2.32
CA HIS A 84 -4.91 -15.41 -1.62
C HIS A 84 -3.73 -14.44 -1.35
N PRO A 85 -3.09 -14.46 -0.18
CA PRO A 85 -1.99 -13.55 0.16
C PRO A 85 -0.86 -13.51 -0.87
N TYR A 86 -0.52 -14.67 -1.44
CA TYR A 86 0.49 -14.75 -2.51
C TYR A 86 0.12 -13.98 -3.78
N GLU A 87 -1.16 -13.93 -4.13
CA GLU A 87 -1.58 -13.25 -5.36
C GLU A 87 -1.44 -11.73 -5.23
N LEU A 88 -1.73 -11.18 -4.05
CA LEU A 88 -1.48 -9.78 -3.73
C LEU A 88 0.01 -9.47 -3.63
N TYR A 89 0.82 -10.42 -3.16
CA TYR A 89 2.28 -10.31 -3.24
C TYR A 89 2.79 -10.32 -4.69
N VAL A 90 2.20 -11.12 -5.59
CA VAL A 90 2.52 -11.04 -7.01
C VAL A 90 2.13 -9.68 -7.57
N ASN A 91 0.98 -9.12 -7.17
CA ASN A 91 0.58 -7.77 -7.56
C ASN A 91 1.63 -6.71 -7.14
N SER A 92 2.18 -6.80 -5.92
CA SER A 92 3.23 -5.88 -5.47
C SER A 92 4.53 -6.02 -6.27
N LYS A 93 4.89 -7.24 -6.72
CA LYS A 93 6.03 -7.44 -7.64
C LYS A 93 5.77 -6.92 -9.05
N ILE A 94 4.52 -6.98 -9.53
CA ILE A 94 4.15 -6.36 -10.80
C ILE A 94 4.28 -4.83 -10.72
N ALA A 95 3.97 -4.22 -9.58
CA ALA A 95 4.22 -2.78 -9.36
C ALA A 95 5.72 -2.44 -9.53
N THR A 96 6.61 -3.19 -8.89
CA THR A 96 8.06 -3.04 -9.05
C THR A 96 8.49 -3.17 -10.52
N LEU A 97 7.96 -4.17 -11.23
CA LEU A 97 8.27 -4.38 -12.64
C LEU A 97 7.74 -3.25 -13.53
N ASN A 98 6.58 -2.70 -13.22
CA ASN A 98 6.01 -1.57 -13.92
C ASN A 98 6.88 -0.32 -13.74
N GLY A 99 7.31 -0.04 -12.50
CA GLY A 99 8.29 1.02 -12.22
C GLY A 99 9.56 0.88 -13.05
N ARG A 100 10.09 -0.34 -13.19
CA ARG A 100 11.30 -0.61 -13.98
C ARG A 100 11.17 -0.45 -15.49
N ARG A 101 9.97 -0.65 -16.05
CA ARG A 101 9.74 -0.68 -17.50
C ARG A 101 9.33 0.67 -18.10
N GLY A 102 8.92 1.62 -17.26
CA GLY A 102 8.48 2.92 -17.73
C GLY A 102 9.59 3.98 -17.72
N THR A 103 9.19 5.17 -18.12
CA THR A 103 9.94 6.41 -17.95
C THR A 103 9.04 7.35 -17.19
N TRP A 104 9.53 7.85 -16.06
CA TRP A 104 8.71 8.56 -15.07
C TRP A 104 9.31 9.91 -14.75
N HIS A 105 8.45 10.86 -14.37
CA HIS A 105 8.84 12.22 -14.04
C HIS A 105 8.55 12.47 -12.58
N CYS A 106 9.60 12.77 -11.84
CA CYS A 106 9.56 13.00 -10.42
C CYS A 106 10.13 14.37 -10.06
N THR A 107 9.61 14.94 -8.98
CA THR A 107 10.14 16.15 -8.35
C THR A 107 10.43 15.93 -6.88
N THR A 108 11.38 16.69 -6.35
CA THR A 108 11.70 16.70 -4.91
C THR A 108 12.19 18.07 -4.47
N ASN A 109 11.90 18.38 -3.21
CA ASN A 109 12.47 19.49 -2.45
C ASN A 109 13.52 19.03 -1.42
N GLU A 110 13.98 17.77 -1.52
CA GLU A 110 15.00 17.15 -0.67
C GLU A 110 14.58 16.88 0.78
N GLU A 111 13.29 17.03 1.08
CA GLU A 111 12.73 16.55 2.35
C GLU A 111 12.95 15.05 2.52
N LYS A 112 13.10 14.63 3.77
CA LYS A 112 13.33 13.24 4.14
C LYS A 112 12.23 12.75 5.06
N ASP A 113 11.88 11.48 4.94
CA ASP A 113 11.05 10.82 5.93
C ASP A 113 11.84 10.46 7.21
N THR A 114 11.14 9.87 8.18
CA THR A 114 11.71 9.43 9.46
C THR A 114 12.82 8.37 9.31
N TYR A 115 12.90 7.70 8.17
CA TYR A 115 13.92 6.70 7.84
C TYR A 115 15.06 7.29 7.01
N GLY A 116 15.07 8.59 6.76
CA GLY A 116 16.10 9.29 5.98
C GLY A 116 15.98 9.10 4.47
N ARG A 117 14.87 8.55 3.97
CA ARG A 117 14.59 8.43 2.53
C ARG A 117 14.14 9.78 1.99
N ILE A 118 14.63 10.17 0.82
CA ILE A 118 14.21 11.40 0.16
C ILE A 118 12.77 11.24 -0.34
N LEU A 119 11.90 12.21 -0.06
CA LEU A 119 10.54 12.24 -0.55
C LEU A 119 10.50 12.66 -2.02
N MET A 120 9.82 11.86 -2.85
CA MET A 120 9.64 12.11 -4.28
C MET A 120 8.16 12.19 -4.63
N ASP A 121 7.76 13.21 -5.37
CA ASP A 121 6.45 13.24 -6.05
C ASP A 121 6.63 12.77 -7.49
N CYS A 122 6.02 11.64 -7.87
CA CYS A 122 6.10 11.03 -9.20
C CYS A 122 4.69 10.83 -9.77
N PRO A 123 4.00 11.90 -10.21
CA PRO A 123 2.57 11.86 -10.50
C PRO A 123 2.18 10.92 -11.65
N ASP A 124 3.01 10.81 -12.68
CA ASP A 124 2.73 9.95 -13.84
C ASP A 124 2.83 8.46 -13.49
N LEU A 125 3.86 8.08 -12.73
CA LEU A 125 4.01 6.74 -12.15
C LEU A 125 2.87 6.42 -11.19
N GLY A 126 2.54 7.33 -10.29
CA GLY A 126 1.46 7.16 -9.32
C GLY A 126 0.12 6.91 -9.99
N VAL A 127 -0.27 7.73 -10.97
CA VAL A 127 -1.49 7.54 -11.76
C VAL A 127 -1.47 6.19 -12.48
N ASP A 128 -0.36 5.81 -13.10
CA ASP A 128 -0.25 4.55 -13.85
C ASP A 128 -0.35 3.32 -12.93
N HIS A 129 0.36 3.30 -11.80
CA HIS A 129 0.27 2.26 -10.78
C HIS A 129 -1.16 2.11 -10.26
N ILE A 130 -1.79 3.22 -9.86
CA ILE A 130 -3.15 3.20 -9.31
C ILE A 130 -4.14 2.72 -10.38
N ARG A 131 -4.08 3.25 -11.61
CA ARG A 131 -5.01 2.88 -12.69
C ARG A 131 -4.90 1.40 -13.10
N LYS A 132 -3.73 0.79 -12.93
CA LYS A 132 -3.51 -0.65 -13.15
C LYS A 132 -3.91 -1.51 -11.95
N GLY A 133 -4.29 -0.90 -10.82
CA GLY A 133 -4.57 -1.59 -9.56
C GLY A 133 -3.31 -2.20 -8.94
N LEU A 134 -2.15 -1.58 -9.15
CA LEU A 134 -0.86 -1.99 -8.56
C LEU A 134 -0.53 -1.21 -7.28
N ALA A 135 -1.25 -0.12 -7.05
CA ALA A 135 -1.18 0.74 -5.88
C ALA A 135 -2.57 1.26 -5.53
N HIS A 136 -2.69 1.85 -4.35
CA HIS A 136 -3.82 2.69 -3.96
C HIS A 136 -3.35 4.13 -3.71
N ALA A 137 -4.26 5.09 -3.90
CA ALA A 137 -4.07 6.46 -3.50
C ALA A 137 -3.88 6.54 -1.97
N MET A 138 -2.98 7.39 -1.52
CA MET A 138 -2.66 7.53 -0.10
C MET A 138 -2.20 8.95 0.23
N THR A 139 -2.73 9.51 1.30
CA THR A 139 -2.06 10.55 2.09
C THR A 139 -1.69 9.95 3.44
N VAL A 140 -0.70 10.53 4.12
CA VAL A 140 -0.35 10.12 5.50
C VAL A 140 -1.19 10.84 6.56
N THR A 141 -2.03 11.77 6.12
CA THR A 141 -2.87 12.67 6.91
C THR A 141 -4.35 12.28 6.79
N ASP A 142 -5.20 13.04 7.47
CA ASP A 142 -6.66 12.91 7.37
C ASP A 142 -7.21 13.55 6.08
N GLU A 143 -6.37 14.19 5.26
CA GLU A 143 -6.80 14.88 4.04
C GLU A 143 -6.94 13.90 2.86
N PRO A 144 -7.87 14.16 1.92
CA PRO A 144 -8.04 13.33 0.73
C PRO A 144 -6.83 13.40 -0.20
N SER A 145 -6.63 12.34 -0.98
CA SER A 145 -5.61 12.28 -2.01
C SER A 145 -5.93 13.16 -3.23
N ARG A 146 -4.95 13.32 -4.11
CA ARG A 146 -5.03 14.16 -5.30
C ARG A 146 -6.16 13.70 -6.23
N PRO A 147 -6.93 14.61 -6.86
CA PRO A 147 -8.07 14.24 -7.70
C PRO A 147 -7.74 13.28 -8.87
N GLU A 148 -6.56 13.40 -9.48
CA GLU A 148 -6.07 12.49 -10.52
C GLU A 148 -5.82 11.07 -10.01
N TYR A 149 -5.36 10.92 -8.77
CA TYR A 149 -5.15 9.62 -8.13
C TYR A 149 -6.48 8.98 -7.75
N LEU A 150 -7.41 9.76 -7.20
CA LEU A 150 -8.76 9.29 -6.90
C LEU A 150 -9.50 8.83 -8.16
N ARG A 151 -9.42 9.60 -9.26
CA ARG A 151 -9.99 9.18 -10.54
C ARG A 151 -9.38 7.86 -11.04
N ALA A 152 -8.06 7.71 -10.95
CA ALA A 152 -7.38 6.47 -11.33
C ALA A 152 -7.82 5.29 -10.44
N GLN A 153 -7.97 5.51 -9.13
CA GLN A 153 -8.37 4.47 -8.18
C GLN A 153 -9.81 4.02 -8.44
N GLN A 154 -10.74 4.97 -8.60
CA GLN A 154 -12.13 4.66 -8.89
C GLN A 154 -12.29 3.93 -10.24
N ASP A 155 -11.48 4.27 -11.25
CA ASP A 155 -11.42 3.52 -12.51
C ASP A 155 -10.93 2.08 -12.30
N ALA A 156 -9.84 1.91 -11.55
CA ALA A 156 -9.27 0.59 -11.27
C ALA A 156 -10.23 -0.29 -10.46
N ILE A 157 -10.91 0.27 -9.46
CA ILE A 157 -11.93 -0.40 -8.64
C ILE A 157 -13.12 -0.83 -9.51
N ARG A 158 -13.68 0.11 -10.29
CA ARG A 158 -14.84 -0.15 -11.16
C ARG A 158 -14.56 -1.26 -12.17
N ASN A 159 -13.35 -1.26 -12.72
CA ASN A 159 -12.90 -2.27 -13.69
C ASN A 159 -12.23 -3.49 -13.05
N ARG A 160 -12.28 -3.62 -11.71
CA ARG A 160 -11.74 -4.77 -10.97
C ARG A 160 -10.29 -5.11 -11.36
N ARG A 161 -9.44 -4.09 -11.46
CA ARG A 161 -8.04 -4.22 -11.89
C ARG A 161 -7.11 -4.52 -10.71
N GLY A 162 -6.09 -5.33 -10.97
CA GLY A 162 -5.01 -5.59 -10.01
C GLY A 162 -5.55 -6.00 -8.65
N MET A 163 -5.12 -5.33 -7.57
CA MET A 163 -5.51 -5.62 -6.19
C MET A 163 -7.03 -5.55 -5.91
N TRP A 164 -7.82 -4.93 -6.81
CA TRP A 164 -9.27 -4.80 -6.66
C TRP A 164 -10.06 -5.96 -7.29
N ALA A 165 -9.40 -6.89 -7.99
CA ALA A 165 -10.09 -7.86 -8.84
C ALA A 165 -11.00 -8.84 -8.08
N LYS A 166 -10.68 -9.15 -6.82
CA LYS A 166 -11.39 -10.14 -5.98
C LYS A 166 -12.04 -9.54 -4.73
N GLY A 167 -12.29 -8.24 -4.73
CA GLY A 167 -12.94 -7.54 -3.63
C GLY A 167 -12.29 -6.20 -3.31
N VAL A 168 -13.07 -5.33 -2.67
CA VAL A 168 -12.67 -3.98 -2.27
C VAL A 168 -13.01 -3.82 -0.79
N THR A 169 -12.00 -3.48 -0.01
CA THR A 169 -12.13 -3.17 1.41
C THR A 169 -12.39 -1.68 1.60
N ASP A 170 -13.02 -1.24 2.69
CA ASP A 170 -13.16 0.21 2.93
C ASP A 170 -11.80 0.84 3.25
N PHE A 171 -10.95 0.11 3.95
CA PHE A 171 -9.60 0.54 4.29
C PHE A 171 -8.55 -0.52 4.00
N VAL A 172 -7.48 -0.13 3.30
CA VAL A 172 -6.28 -0.96 3.19
C VAL A 172 -5.49 -0.82 4.49
N LEU A 173 -5.25 -1.94 5.17
CA LEU A 173 -4.36 -2.01 6.34
C LEU A 173 -2.91 -1.98 5.85
N THR A 174 -2.24 -0.83 6.01
CA THR A 174 -0.88 -0.60 5.46
C THR A 174 0.23 -0.80 6.49
N SER A 175 -0.05 -0.63 7.78
CA SER A 175 0.92 -0.92 8.84
C SER A 175 0.25 -1.36 10.13
N LEU A 176 0.94 -2.24 10.85
CA LEU A 176 0.60 -2.70 12.19
C LEU A 176 1.65 -2.15 13.15
N HIS A 177 1.23 -1.61 14.29
CA HIS A 177 2.12 -1.21 15.38
C HIS A 177 1.63 -1.82 16.70
N SER A 178 2.21 -2.97 17.04
CA SER A 178 1.89 -3.74 18.25
C SER A 178 2.25 -2.96 19.53
N ALA A 179 1.53 -3.22 20.62
CA ALA A 179 1.74 -2.52 21.89
C ALA A 179 3.13 -2.77 22.52
N ASP A 180 3.77 -3.89 22.20
CA ASP A 180 5.11 -4.23 22.67
C ASP A 180 6.26 -3.62 21.85
N GLU A 181 5.96 -2.89 20.76
CA GLU A 181 6.97 -2.15 19.98
C GLU A 181 7.48 -0.89 20.70
N GLY A 182 6.91 -0.54 21.86
CA GLY A 182 7.38 0.57 22.69
C GLY A 182 6.88 1.96 22.24
N TYR A 183 5.87 2.02 21.37
CA TYR A 183 5.19 3.27 21.03
C TYR A 183 4.25 3.70 22.17
N PRO A 184 4.19 5.01 22.51
CA PRO A 184 3.24 5.50 23.52
C PRO A 184 1.77 5.23 23.17
N ASP A 185 1.45 5.30 21.86
CA ASP A 185 0.12 5.07 21.31
C ASP A 185 0.22 4.03 20.17
N PRO A 186 0.05 2.73 20.45
CA PRO A 186 0.03 1.70 19.41
C PRO A 186 -1.18 1.89 18.49
N TYR A 187 -0.99 1.64 17.20
CA TYR A 187 -2.02 1.87 16.20
C TYR A 187 -1.82 1.04 14.94
N ASN A 188 -2.92 0.77 14.26
CA ASN A 188 -2.92 0.27 12.90
C ASN A 188 -3.19 1.44 11.94
N ARG A 189 -2.46 1.51 10.82
CA ARG A 189 -2.70 2.52 9.79
C ARG A 189 -3.65 1.97 8.74
N MET A 190 -4.77 2.67 8.61
CA MET A 190 -5.85 2.34 7.69
C MET A 190 -5.91 3.40 6.60
N VAL A 191 -5.85 3.01 5.32
CA VAL A 191 -5.96 3.95 4.20
C VAL A 191 -7.28 3.75 3.48
N SER A 192 -8.11 4.79 3.47
CA SER A 192 -9.44 4.78 2.84
C SER A 192 -9.34 4.48 1.34
N THR A 193 -10.12 3.52 0.86
CA THR A 193 -10.23 3.24 -0.59
C THR A 193 -11.17 4.21 -1.30
N ARG A 194 -11.88 5.08 -0.57
CA ARG A 194 -12.78 6.09 -1.14
C ARG A 194 -12.00 7.30 -1.63
N ASP A 195 -11.18 7.88 -0.76
CA ASP A 195 -10.52 9.16 -0.94
C ASP A 195 -9.03 9.16 -0.52
N GLY A 196 -8.47 8.01 -0.13
CA GLY A 196 -7.04 7.85 0.11
C GLY A 196 -6.51 8.47 1.40
N HIS A 197 -7.34 9.00 2.29
CA HIS A 197 -6.86 9.51 3.58
C HIS A 197 -6.37 8.35 4.49
N SER A 198 -5.46 8.66 5.41
CA SER A 198 -5.01 7.73 6.45
C SER A 198 -5.72 7.99 7.77
N GLU A 199 -6.27 6.93 8.38
CA GLU A 199 -6.69 6.92 9.76
C GLU A 199 -5.69 6.10 10.61
N LYS A 200 -5.46 6.55 11.85
CA LYS A 200 -4.77 5.74 12.87
C LYS A 200 -5.82 5.11 13.77
N TRP A 201 -5.94 3.78 13.72
CA TRP A 201 -6.83 3.04 14.60
C TRP A 201 -6.02 2.59 15.80
N LYS A 202 -6.13 3.35 16.90
CA LYS A 202 -5.41 3.06 18.14
C LYS A 202 -5.96 1.80 18.80
N HIS A 203 -5.07 1.02 19.40
CA HIS A 203 -5.42 -0.19 20.14
C HIS A 203 -4.42 -0.43 21.29
N HIS A 204 -4.66 -1.46 22.07
CA HIS A 204 -3.73 -1.95 23.11
C HIS A 204 -3.24 -3.38 22.86
N ASP A 205 -3.55 -3.93 21.68
CA ASP A 205 -3.22 -5.30 21.32
C ASP A 205 -1.71 -5.50 21.14
N THR A 206 -1.23 -6.66 21.59
CA THR A 206 0.09 -7.19 21.25
C THR A 206 -0.10 -8.28 20.19
N TYR A 207 0.71 -8.25 19.14
CA TYR A 207 0.66 -9.22 18.05
C TYR A 207 1.83 -10.19 18.11
N ASP A 208 1.55 -11.48 17.93
CA ASP A 208 2.59 -12.51 17.82
C ASP A 208 3.23 -12.50 16.43
N GLU A 209 4.50 -12.90 16.32
CA GLU A 209 5.14 -13.03 15.00
C GLU A 209 4.34 -13.98 14.10
N CYS A 210 4.11 -13.54 12.86
CA CYS A 210 3.30 -14.22 11.86
C CYS A 210 1.79 -14.26 12.16
N GLU A 211 1.32 -13.51 13.15
CA GLU A 211 -0.11 -13.36 13.41
C GLU A 211 -0.83 -12.68 12.24
N ARG A 212 -2.04 -13.16 11.97
CA ARG A 212 -2.90 -12.64 10.91
C ARG A 212 -3.87 -11.61 11.47
N VAL A 213 -3.55 -10.33 11.32
CA VAL A 213 -4.35 -9.24 11.86
C VAL A 213 -5.27 -8.67 10.77
N CYS A 214 -6.53 -8.46 11.10
CA CYS A 214 -7.53 -7.93 10.19
C CYS A 214 -8.24 -6.73 10.81
N ALA A 215 -8.47 -5.71 10.01
CA ALA A 215 -9.31 -4.60 10.41
C ALA A 215 -10.77 -5.06 10.51
N MET A 216 -11.42 -4.73 11.62
CA MET A 216 -12.87 -4.83 11.76
C MET A 216 -13.44 -3.46 11.38
N GLU A 217 -14.06 -3.39 10.21
CA GLU A 217 -14.55 -2.15 9.60
C GLU A 217 -16.02 -1.92 9.93
N ASP A 218 -16.34 -0.72 10.38
CA ASP A 218 -17.71 -0.21 10.47
C ASP A 218 -18.21 0.15 9.06
N ARG A 219 -18.85 -0.81 8.39
CA ARG A 219 -19.37 -0.65 7.03
C ARG A 219 -20.70 0.11 7.03
N VAL A 220 -20.79 1.06 6.10
CA VAL A 220 -21.99 1.87 5.84
C VAL A 220 -22.68 1.40 4.56
N ASP A 221 -23.98 1.68 4.45
CA ASP A 221 -24.73 1.53 3.19
C ASP A 221 -24.26 2.60 2.19
N VAL A 222 -23.44 2.17 1.21
CA VAL A 222 -22.87 3.05 0.19
C VAL A 222 -23.94 3.77 -0.63
N ALA A 223 -25.07 3.12 -0.92
CA ALA A 223 -26.14 3.74 -1.70
C ALA A 223 -26.81 4.89 -0.91
N LYS A 224 -26.92 4.75 0.42
CA LYS A 224 -27.38 5.83 1.30
C LYS A 224 -26.37 6.97 1.40
N MET A 225 -25.07 6.68 1.41
CA MET A 225 -24.03 7.72 1.40
C MET A 225 -24.04 8.52 0.10
N ASP A 226 -24.19 7.84 -1.05
CA ASP A 226 -24.38 8.49 -2.35
C ASP A 226 -25.62 9.39 -2.37
N ALA A 227 -26.73 8.91 -1.78
CA ALA A 227 -27.95 9.70 -1.67
C ALA A 227 -27.78 10.90 -0.74
N ALA A 228 -27.05 10.76 0.37
CA ALA A 228 -26.73 11.86 1.27
C ALA A 228 -25.87 12.92 0.56
N ALA A 229 -24.87 12.51 -0.22
CA ALA A 229 -24.05 13.41 -1.02
C ALA A 229 -24.88 14.21 -2.04
N ARG A 230 -25.86 13.58 -2.70
CA ARG A 230 -26.81 14.29 -3.58
C ARG A 230 -27.65 15.32 -2.81
N ARG A 231 -28.21 14.93 -1.66
CA ARG A 231 -28.99 15.85 -0.82
C ARG A 231 -28.16 17.02 -0.29
N MET A 232 -26.89 16.80 0.07
CA MET A 232 -25.97 17.87 0.46
C MET A 232 -25.79 18.90 -0.67
N ARG A 233 -25.66 18.45 -1.92
CA ARG A 233 -25.54 19.32 -3.10
C ARG A 233 -26.82 20.11 -3.37
N GLU A 234 -27.97 19.46 -3.22
CA GLU A 234 -29.28 20.03 -3.50
C GLU A 234 -29.80 20.94 -2.37
N HIS A 235 -29.19 20.85 -1.18
CA HIS A 235 -29.60 21.66 -0.03
C HIS A 235 -29.32 23.15 -0.27
N PRO A 236 -30.32 24.05 -0.14
CA PRO A 236 -30.18 25.46 -0.50
C PRO A 236 -29.03 26.18 0.20
N GLU A 237 -28.77 25.87 1.47
CA GLU A 237 -27.69 26.50 2.24
C GLU A 237 -26.34 25.76 2.16
N LEU A 238 -26.34 24.43 2.07
CA LEU A 238 -25.09 23.65 2.11
C LEU A 238 -24.48 23.50 0.72
N GLY A 239 -25.32 23.34 -0.31
CA GLY A 239 -24.89 23.16 -1.69
C GLY A 239 -23.89 24.21 -2.16
N PRO A 240 -24.16 25.53 -1.99
CA PRO A 240 -23.21 26.58 -2.33
C PRO A 240 -21.89 26.51 -1.55
N LEU A 241 -21.94 26.13 -0.27
CA LEU A 241 -20.75 26.01 0.59
C LEU A 241 -19.89 24.78 0.27
N LEU A 242 -20.48 23.79 -0.41
CA LEU A 242 -19.85 22.53 -0.80
C LEU A 242 -19.49 22.49 -2.28
N ALA A 243 -19.64 23.60 -3.00
CA ALA A 243 -19.49 23.65 -4.45
C ALA A 243 -18.11 23.15 -4.92
N ASP A 244 -17.06 23.46 -4.16
CA ASP A 244 -15.66 23.08 -4.43
C ASP A 244 -15.33 21.63 -4.05
N LYS A 245 -16.18 20.95 -3.27
CA LYS A 245 -15.93 19.58 -2.83
C LYS A 245 -16.30 18.59 -3.92
N SER A 246 -15.54 17.51 -4.06
CA SER A 246 -15.91 16.42 -4.97
C SER A 246 -17.04 15.58 -4.37
N ASN A 247 -17.78 14.82 -5.19
CA ASN A 247 -18.78 13.90 -4.65
C ASN A 247 -18.16 12.82 -3.76
N LEU A 248 -16.91 12.41 -4.00
CA LEU A 248 -16.20 11.47 -3.12
C LEU A 248 -16.01 12.06 -1.72
N ASN A 249 -15.69 13.36 -1.61
CA ASN A 249 -15.59 14.04 -0.33
C ASN A 249 -16.94 14.07 0.39
N LEU A 250 -18.04 14.35 -0.33
CA LEU A 250 -19.37 14.39 0.29
C LEU A 250 -19.81 13.00 0.76
N ILE A 251 -19.51 11.95 -0.01
CA ILE A 251 -19.72 10.56 0.40
C ILE A 251 -18.89 10.25 1.65
N GLU A 252 -17.63 10.68 1.71
CA GLU A 252 -16.78 10.48 2.89
C GLU A 252 -17.32 11.23 4.11
N PHE A 253 -17.78 12.47 3.96
CA PHE A 253 -18.39 13.22 5.07
C PHE A 253 -19.59 12.48 5.66
N ALA A 254 -20.48 11.97 4.81
CA ALA A 254 -21.62 11.18 5.26
C ALA A 254 -21.17 9.85 5.89
N SER A 255 -20.21 9.15 5.26
CA SER A 255 -19.70 7.85 5.73
C SER A 255 -19.06 7.98 7.09
N ARG A 256 -18.09 8.90 7.25
CA ARG A 256 -17.42 9.14 8.51
C ARG A 256 -18.37 9.56 9.61
N PHE A 257 -19.32 10.45 9.32
CA PHE A 257 -20.31 10.84 10.32
C PHE A 257 -21.19 9.67 10.74
N THR A 258 -21.57 8.81 9.80
CA THR A 258 -22.36 7.61 10.12
C THR A 258 -21.58 6.65 11.02
N ARG A 259 -20.28 6.45 10.74
CA ARG A 259 -19.37 5.57 11.50
C ARG A 259 -18.98 6.13 12.88
N LYS A 260 -18.67 7.43 12.96
CA LYS A 260 -17.96 8.04 14.09
C LYS A 260 -18.67 9.24 14.73
N ASP A 261 -19.78 9.70 14.16
CA ASP A 261 -20.42 10.97 14.53
C ASP A 261 -19.49 12.19 14.36
N GLU A 262 -18.57 12.11 13.40
CA GLU A 262 -17.55 13.13 13.12
C GLU A 262 -17.59 13.62 11.67
N VAL A 263 -17.28 14.90 11.47
CA VAL A 263 -16.93 15.49 10.16
C VAL A 263 -15.41 15.75 10.16
N PRO A 264 -14.67 15.45 9.06
CA PRO A 264 -13.22 15.56 9.05
C PRO A 264 -12.68 16.92 9.48
N ASP A 265 -11.52 16.91 10.14
CA ASP A 265 -10.98 18.13 10.75
C ASP A 265 -10.49 19.17 9.73
N TYR A 266 -10.12 18.73 8.53
CA TYR A 266 -9.74 19.61 7.43
C TYR A 266 -10.92 20.44 6.87
N VAL A 267 -12.16 20.12 7.26
CA VAL A 267 -13.33 20.93 6.90
C VAL A 267 -13.32 22.19 7.79
N PRO A 268 -13.34 23.42 7.21
CA PRO A 268 -13.31 24.65 7.99
C PRO A 268 -14.44 24.71 9.01
N GLU A 269 -14.14 25.18 10.23
CA GLU A 269 -15.05 25.11 11.39
C GLU A 269 -16.48 25.60 11.12
N PRO A 270 -16.71 26.75 10.46
CA PRO A 270 -18.08 27.22 10.21
C PRO A 270 -18.90 26.27 9.33
N LEU A 271 -18.24 25.65 8.33
CA LEU A 271 -18.87 24.65 7.46
C LEU A 271 -19.02 23.32 8.20
N ARG A 272 -18.00 22.92 8.95
CA ARG A 272 -17.99 21.69 9.75
C ARG A 272 -19.17 21.65 10.71
N LYS A 273 -19.43 22.73 11.44
CA LYS A 273 -20.58 22.84 12.36
C LYS A 273 -21.92 22.66 11.62
N LYS A 274 -22.12 23.37 10.51
CA LYS A 274 -23.35 23.25 9.69
C LYS A 274 -23.54 21.83 9.15
N LEU A 275 -22.46 21.19 8.69
CA LEU A 275 -22.50 19.81 8.21
C LEU A 275 -22.83 18.83 9.34
N THR A 276 -22.20 18.96 10.50
CA THR A 276 -22.47 18.12 11.68
C THR A 276 -23.94 18.21 12.08
N GLU A 277 -24.50 19.43 12.18
CA GLU A 277 -25.90 19.64 12.52
C GLU A 277 -26.85 18.99 11.49
N TRP A 278 -26.55 19.16 10.20
CA TRP A 278 -27.35 18.58 9.12
C TRP A 278 -27.28 17.04 9.09
N LEU A 279 -26.06 16.47 9.18
CA LEU A 279 -25.83 15.03 9.19
C LEU A 279 -26.45 14.36 10.43
N ALA A 280 -26.42 15.01 11.60
CA ALA A 280 -27.14 14.58 12.78
C ALA A 280 -28.66 14.52 12.55
N GLY A 281 -29.20 15.48 11.78
CA GLY A 281 -30.59 15.45 11.31
C GLY A 281 -30.89 14.27 10.39
N GLU A 282 -30.03 14.02 9.40
CA GLU A 282 -30.13 12.87 8.49
C GLU A 282 -30.07 11.53 9.23
N LYS A 283 -29.16 11.40 10.20
CA LYS A 283 -28.98 10.19 11.04
C LYS A 283 -30.24 9.94 11.87
N ARG A 284 -30.77 10.94 12.58
CA ARG A 284 -32.02 10.83 13.36
C ARG A 284 -33.23 10.48 12.50
N ALA A 285 -33.24 10.90 11.25
CA ALA A 285 -34.29 10.55 10.30
C ALA A 285 -34.11 9.17 9.62
N GLY A 286 -33.09 8.39 9.99
CA GLY A 286 -32.81 7.07 9.42
C GLY A 286 -32.29 7.09 7.99
N ARG A 287 -31.92 8.27 7.46
CA ARG A 287 -31.53 8.46 6.05
C ARG A 287 -30.08 8.09 5.76
N LEU A 288 -29.26 7.92 6.79
CA LEU A 288 -27.87 7.44 6.68
C LEU A 288 -27.76 5.91 6.82
N GLY A 289 -28.81 5.25 7.33
CA GLY A 289 -28.83 3.81 7.53
C GLY A 289 -28.00 3.33 8.71
N ASP A 290 -27.85 2.01 8.77
CA ASP A 290 -27.18 1.33 9.88
C ASP A 290 -25.72 1.05 9.54
N VAL A 291 -24.91 0.96 10.58
CA VAL A 291 -23.52 0.50 10.52
C VAL A 291 -23.50 -0.98 10.89
N HIS A 292 -22.73 -1.77 10.17
CA HIS A 292 -22.46 -3.15 10.53
C HIS A 292 -20.96 -3.41 10.51
N MET A 293 -20.51 -4.26 11.41
CA MET A 293 -19.10 -4.64 11.48
C MET A 293 -18.80 -5.75 10.48
N GLU A 294 -17.79 -5.53 9.64
CA GLU A 294 -17.32 -6.52 8.68
C GLU A 294 -15.79 -6.64 8.73
N LYS A 295 -15.28 -7.82 8.40
CA LYS A 295 -13.85 -8.02 8.21
C LYS A 295 -13.37 -7.30 6.95
N GLY A 296 -12.41 -6.39 7.11
CA GLY A 296 -11.80 -5.61 6.05
C GLY A 296 -10.44 -6.11 5.59
N GLY A 297 -9.54 -5.16 5.35
CA GLY A 297 -8.15 -5.39 4.96
C GLY A 297 -7.36 -6.06 6.07
N CYS A 298 -6.54 -7.02 5.71
CA CYS A 298 -5.68 -7.73 6.64
C CYS A 298 -4.20 -7.63 6.27
N LEU A 299 -3.35 -7.74 7.30
CA LEU A 299 -1.90 -7.76 7.19
C LEU A 299 -1.32 -8.78 8.17
N ILE A 300 -0.23 -9.44 7.78
CA ILE A 300 0.53 -10.30 8.68
C ILE A 300 1.47 -9.45 9.55
N TYR A 301 1.47 -9.69 10.86
CA TYR A 301 2.39 -9.02 11.76
C TYR A 301 3.76 -9.70 11.74
N VAL A 302 4.79 -8.91 11.43
CA VAL A 302 6.21 -9.30 11.56
C VAL A 302 7.01 -8.05 11.91
N VAL A 303 7.84 -8.14 12.95
CA VAL A 303 8.76 -7.07 13.36
C VAL A 303 9.73 -6.72 12.22
N PHE A 304 10.12 -5.45 12.12
CA PHE A 304 10.82 -4.93 10.94
C PHE A 304 12.10 -5.70 10.59
N GLU A 305 12.89 -6.10 11.59
CA GLU A 305 14.16 -6.83 11.46
C GLU A 305 13.99 -8.21 10.83
N ARG A 306 12.77 -8.75 10.86
CA ARG A 306 12.42 -10.08 10.35
C ARG A 306 11.59 -10.03 9.06
N ARG A 307 11.41 -8.86 8.45
CA ARG A 307 10.73 -8.73 7.14
C ARG A 307 11.65 -9.07 5.97
N TYR A 308 12.94 -8.80 6.09
CA TYR A 308 13.92 -8.88 4.99
C TYR A 308 15.15 -9.73 5.37
N GLY A 309 15.98 -10.06 4.38
CA GLY A 309 17.27 -10.74 4.57
C GLY A 309 17.16 -12.20 5.01
N ASP A 310 18.27 -12.76 5.51
CA ASP A 310 18.39 -14.20 5.84
C ASP A 310 17.56 -14.58 7.09
N LYS A 311 17.40 -13.63 8.01
CA LYS A 311 16.61 -13.77 9.25
C LYS A 311 15.11 -13.57 9.04
N LYS A 312 14.68 -13.48 7.79
CA LYS A 312 13.27 -13.29 7.43
C LYS A 312 12.38 -14.35 8.07
N ALA A 313 11.24 -13.91 8.62
CA ALA A 313 10.24 -14.76 9.26
C ALA A 313 9.71 -15.83 8.29
N ALA A 314 9.41 -17.01 8.83
CA ALA A 314 9.04 -18.17 8.01
C ALA A 314 7.73 -17.95 7.22
N CYS A 315 6.74 -17.26 7.80
CA CYS A 315 5.47 -16.96 7.15
C CYS A 315 5.59 -16.03 5.93
N LEU A 316 6.70 -15.29 5.82
CA LEU A 316 6.97 -14.42 4.67
C LEU A 316 7.74 -15.15 3.55
N LYS A 317 8.13 -16.41 3.77
CA LYS A 317 8.83 -17.25 2.80
C LYS A 317 7.82 -18.06 1.98
N GLY A 318 8.20 -18.35 0.73
CA GLY A 318 7.38 -19.16 -0.18
C GLY A 318 6.06 -18.49 -0.55
N HIS A 319 5.02 -19.30 -0.71
CA HIS A 319 3.69 -18.84 -1.14
C HIS A 319 2.78 -18.41 0.01
N GLY A 320 3.24 -18.52 1.26
CA GLY A 320 2.39 -18.36 2.44
C GLY A 320 1.34 -19.47 2.59
N PRO A 321 0.79 -19.67 3.79
CA PRO A 321 -0.30 -20.60 3.99
C PRO A 321 -1.60 -20.05 3.37
N ARG A 322 -2.45 -20.92 2.83
CA ARG A 322 -3.83 -20.55 2.44
C ARG A 322 -4.56 -19.97 3.66
N PRO A 323 -5.31 -18.87 3.51
CA PRO A 323 -6.15 -18.32 4.56
C PRO A 323 -7.03 -19.37 5.22
#